data_AF-A0A5C4VIG7-F1
#
_entry.id   AF-A0A5C4VIG7-F1
#
_cell.length_a   1.000
_cell.length_b   1.000
_cell.length_c   1.000
_cell.angle_alpha   90.00
_cell.angle_beta   90.00
_cell.angle_gamma   90.00
#
_symmetry.space_group_name_H-M   'P 1'
#
loop_
_entity.id
_entity.type
_entity.pdbx_description
1 polymer ?
#
loop_
_entity_poly.entity_id
_entity_poly.type
_entity_poly.pdbx_seq_one_letter_code
_entity_poly.pdbx_strand_id
1 'polypeptide(L)'
;MEVDDYSLTGAARHLQEPVDLLGQHTETLLSSVAGGSRSAWGIGLIGVVMDQLNERLGQACAHVHTNLADTGASIREMRERSRDTEVAIEHVIEQAIPWR
;
A
#
# COMPACT_ATOMS: atom_id res chain seq x y z
N MET A 1 0.36 -24.13 11.09
CA MET A 1 -0.06 -23.06 10.16
C MET A 1 0.21 -21.66 10.74
N GLU A 2 0.30 -21.50 12.06
CA GLU A 2 0.62 -20.24 12.77
C GLU A 2 1.79 -19.40 12.23
N VAL A 3 2.88 -20.03 11.76
CA VAL A 3 4.05 -19.30 11.24
C VAL A 3 3.72 -18.52 9.96
N ASP A 4 2.76 -19.01 9.16
CA ASP A 4 2.34 -18.38 7.91
C ASP A 4 1.43 -17.16 8.19
N ASP A 5 0.50 -17.26 9.15
CA ASP A 5 -0.39 -16.16 9.55
C ASP A 5 0.36 -14.98 10.19
N TYR A 6 1.36 -15.29 11.03
CA TYR A 6 2.22 -14.27 11.63
C TYR A 6 3.09 -13.57 10.59
N SER A 7 3.58 -14.31 9.59
CA SER A 7 4.37 -13.78 8.47
C SER A 7 3.55 -12.84 7.59
N LEU A 8 2.30 -13.22 7.24
CA LEU A 8 1.40 -12.38 6.44
C LEU A 8 0.95 -11.11 7.17
N THR A 9 0.66 -11.22 8.48
CA THR A 9 0.35 -10.06 9.31
C THR A 9 1.54 -9.12 9.43
N GLY A 10 2.73 -9.69 9.63
CA GLY A 10 3.99 -8.96 9.66
C GLY A 10 4.25 -8.23 8.34
N ALA A 11 4.06 -8.90 7.20
CA ALA A 11 4.26 -8.36 5.87
C ALA A 11 3.27 -7.22 5.54
N ALA A 12 1.98 -7.40 5.82
CA ALA A 12 0.98 -6.35 5.61
C ALA A 12 1.27 -5.09 6.45
N ARG A 13 1.66 -5.28 7.72
CA ARG A 13 2.03 -4.18 8.61
C ARG A 13 3.33 -3.50 8.17
N HIS A 14 4.33 -4.28 7.76
CA HIS A 14 5.60 -3.76 7.24
C HIS A 14 5.44 -3.04 5.89
N LEU A 15 4.37 -3.28 5.14
CA LEU A 15 4.08 -2.56 3.90
C LEU A 15 3.32 -1.26 4.13
N GLN A 16 2.45 -1.18 5.15
CA GLN A 16 1.69 0.05 5.44
C GLN A 16 2.59 1.24 5.80
N GLU A 17 3.57 1.03 6.68
CA GLU A 17 4.41 2.12 7.18
C GLU A 17 5.27 2.78 6.06
N PRO A 18 5.93 2.03 5.16
CA PRO A 18 6.57 2.60 3.97
C PRO A 18 5.62 3.28 3.00
N VAL A 19 4.37 2.80 2.87
CA VAL A 19 3.36 3.38 1.98
C VAL A 19 2.92 4.75 2.46
N ASP A 20 2.68 4.88 3.76
CA ASP A 20 2.31 6.14 4.39
C ASP A 20 3.46 7.14 4.33
N LEU A 21 4.69 6.69 4.59
CA LEU A 21 5.90 7.51 4.44
C LEU A 21 6.11 7.97 2.99
N LEU A 22 5.91 7.09 2.02
CA LEU A 22 6.00 7.45 0.60
C LEU A 22 4.96 8.51 0.22
N GLY A 23 3.73 8.38 0.73
CA GLY A 23 2.67 9.38 0.53
C GLY A 23 3.08 10.75 1.09
N GLN A 24 3.52 10.80 2.35
CA GLN A 24 3.95 12.03 3.01
C GLN A 24 5.15 12.70 2.32
N HIS A 25 6.16 11.90 1.94
CA HIS A 25 7.34 12.41 1.23
C HIS A 25 6.98 12.93 -0.17
N THR A 26 6.07 12.26 -0.86
CA THR A 26 5.56 12.71 -2.16
C THR A 26 4.85 14.04 -2.04
N GLU A 27 3.91 14.17 -1.10
CA GLU A 27 3.16 15.42 -0.90
C GLU A 27 4.09 16.59 -0.52
N THR A 28 5.09 16.32 0.32
CA THR A 28 6.13 17.29 0.68
C THR A 28 6.98 17.70 -0.52
N LEU A 29 7.40 16.74 -1.36
CA LEU A 29 8.16 17.01 -2.57
C LEU A 29 7.34 17.86 -3.55
N LEU A 30 6.11 17.46 -3.86
CA LEU A 30 5.25 18.13 -4.84
C LEU A 30 4.89 19.56 -4.40
N SER A 31 4.63 19.77 -3.11
CA SER A 31 4.37 21.10 -2.55
C SER A 31 5.62 21.99 -2.58
N SER A 32 6.81 21.43 -2.32
CA SER A 32 8.07 22.18 -2.44
C SER A 32 8.37 22.59 -3.89
N VAL A 33 8.07 21.72 -4.85
CA VAL A 33 8.35 21.93 -6.28
C VAL A 33 7.37 22.91 -6.91
N ALA A 34 6.09 22.86 -6.51
CA ALA A 34 5.07 23.80 -6.96
C ALA A 34 5.38 25.24 -6.50
N GLY A 35 6.09 25.41 -5.38
CA GLY A 35 6.23 26.70 -4.73
C GLY A 35 4.89 27.18 -4.16
N GLY A 36 4.90 28.30 -3.43
CA GLY A 36 3.68 28.89 -2.86
C GLY A 36 2.78 29.51 -3.93
N SER A 37 2.24 30.70 -3.68
CA SER A 37 1.32 31.41 -4.60
C SER A 37 1.91 31.82 -5.97
N ARG A 38 3.22 31.62 -6.19
CA ARG A 38 3.91 31.74 -7.48
C ARG A 38 4.85 30.55 -7.65
N SER A 39 4.79 29.91 -8.83
CA SER A 39 5.77 28.90 -9.25
C SER A 39 7.18 29.43 -9.02
N ALA A 40 8.00 28.70 -8.27
CA ALA A 40 9.40 29.07 -7.99
C ALA A 40 10.22 29.24 -9.29
N TRP A 41 9.70 28.72 -10.38
CA TRP A 41 10.31 28.65 -11.70
C TRP A 41 9.89 29.82 -12.63
N GLY A 42 9.04 30.72 -12.15
CA GLY A 42 8.61 31.92 -12.86
C GLY A 42 7.49 31.69 -13.88
N ILE A 43 7.18 32.73 -14.66
CA ILE A 43 6.10 32.73 -15.67
C ILE A 43 6.75 32.58 -17.05
N GLY A 44 6.79 31.35 -17.58
CA GLY A 44 7.44 31.05 -18.86
C GLY A 44 7.53 29.55 -19.15
N LEU A 45 8.20 29.18 -20.24
CA LEU A 45 8.36 27.78 -20.65
C LEU A 45 8.96 26.90 -19.56
N ILE A 46 9.88 27.43 -18.75
CA ILE A 46 10.49 26.69 -17.63
C ILE A 46 9.44 26.37 -16.57
N GLY A 47 8.57 27.33 -16.22
CA GLY A 47 7.45 27.11 -15.30
C GLY A 47 6.51 26.01 -15.80
N VAL A 48 6.11 26.08 -17.08
CA VAL A 48 5.23 25.07 -17.69
C VAL A 48 5.86 23.67 -17.68
N VAL A 49 7.16 23.56 -17.99
CA VAL A 49 7.87 22.27 -17.95
C VAL A 49 7.96 21.72 -16.53
N MET A 50 8.21 22.57 -15.54
CA MET A 50 8.26 22.17 -14.14
C MET A 50 6.88 21.77 -13.60
N ASP A 51 5.82 22.44 -14.01
CA ASP A 51 4.44 22.06 -13.67
C ASP A 51 4.10 20.67 -14.24
N GLN A 52 4.46 20.41 -15.50
CA GLN A 52 4.27 19.08 -16.11
C GLN A 52 5.10 17.99 -15.44
N LEU A 53 6.34 18.30 -15.04
CA LEU A 53 7.18 17.38 -14.27
C LEU A 53 6.53 17.07 -12.92
N ASN A 54 6.02 18.08 -12.23
CA ASN A 54 5.34 17.93 -10.95
C ASN A 54 4.08 17.06 -11.08
N GLU A 55 3.29 17.28 -12.14
CA GLU A 55 2.09 16.48 -12.43
C GLU A 55 2.45 15.01 -12.70
N ARG A 56 3.47 14.74 -13.52
CA ARG A 56 3.92 13.37 -13.80
C ARG A 56 4.50 12.68 -12.58
N LEU A 57 5.26 13.39 -11.75
CA LEU A 57 5.75 12.90 -10.47
C LEU A 57 4.58 12.54 -9.55
N GLY A 58 3.57 13.40 -9.47
CA GLY A 58 2.35 13.14 -8.69
C GLY A 58 1.61 11.89 -9.18
N GLN A 59 1.43 11.73 -10.49
CA GLN A 59 0.82 10.54 -11.08
C GLN A 59 1.63 9.27 -10.78
N ALA A 60 2.95 9.31 -10.96
CA ALA A 60 3.82 8.16 -10.71
C ALA A 60 3.76 7.73 -9.23
N CYS A 61 3.85 8.69 -8.30
CA CYS A 61 3.76 8.40 -6.88
C CYS A 61 2.36 7.89 -6.48
N ALA A 62 1.28 8.44 -7.05
CA ALA A 62 -0.07 7.95 -6.82
C ALA A 62 -0.25 6.50 -7.29
N HIS A 63 0.34 6.14 -8.43
CA HIS A 63 0.37 4.75 -8.92
C HIS A 63 1.12 3.82 -7.98
N VAL A 64 2.30 4.22 -7.50
CA VAL A 64 3.07 3.40 -6.54
C VAL A 64 2.30 3.23 -5.24
N HIS A 65 1.70 4.30 -4.71
CA HIS A 65 0.89 4.25 -3.50
C HIS A 65 -0.32 3.30 -3.67
N THR A 66 -1.04 3.40 -4.78
CA THR A 66 -2.19 2.52 -5.10
C THR A 66 -1.75 1.06 -5.19
N ASN A 67 -0.70 0.76 -5.94
CA ASN A 67 -0.19 -0.61 -6.10
C ASN A 67 0.22 -1.23 -4.76
N LEU A 68 0.84 -0.45 -3.89
CA LEU A 68 1.22 -0.94 -2.57
C LEU A 68 0.00 -1.12 -1.64
N ALA A 69 -0.99 -0.24 -1.72
CA ALA A 69 -2.26 -0.40 -0.99
C ALA A 69 -3.00 -1.68 -1.43
N ASP A 70 -3.09 -1.93 -2.73
CA ASP A 70 -3.69 -3.13 -3.32
C ASP A 70 -2.92 -4.40 -2.92
N THR A 71 -1.59 -4.32 -2.87
CA THR A 71 -0.73 -5.42 -2.38
C THR A 71 -1.03 -5.72 -0.91
N GLY A 72 -1.14 -4.68 -0.07
CA GLY A 72 -1.50 -4.83 1.34
C GLY A 72 -2.89 -5.44 1.54
N ALA A 73 -3.87 -5.02 0.73
CA ALA A 73 -5.23 -5.59 0.73
C ALA A 73 -5.22 -7.07 0.32
N SER A 74 -4.47 -7.43 -0.72
CA SER A 74 -4.35 -8.80 -1.21
C SER A 74 -3.72 -9.74 -0.17
N ILE A 75 -2.71 -9.26 0.57
CA ILE A 75 -2.09 -10.03 1.67
C ILE A 75 -3.10 -10.26 2.80
N ARG A 76 -3.91 -9.25 3.12
CA ARG A 76 -4.97 -9.36 4.14
C ARG A 76 -6.05 -10.37 3.72
N GLU A 77 -6.48 -10.34 2.47
CA GLU A 77 -7.46 -11.29 1.94
C GLU A 77 -6.90 -12.73 1.93
N MET A 78 -5.63 -12.90 1.55
CA MET A 78 -4.96 -14.21 1.59
C MET A 78 -4.90 -14.78 3.01
N ARG A 79 -4.68 -13.91 4.00
CA ARG A 79 -4.73 -14.27 5.42
C ARG A 79 -6.12 -14.74 5.85
N GLU A 80 -7.16 -13.97 5.54
CA GLU A 80 -8.55 -14.30 5.88
C GLU A 80 -8.94 -15.66 5.28
N ARG A 81 -8.60 -15.90 4.01
CA ARG A 81 -8.83 -17.20 3.36
C ARG A 81 -8.05 -18.35 4.00
N SER A 82 -6.80 -18.12 4.40
CA SER A 82 -5.99 -19.13 5.09
C SER A 82 -6.63 -19.54 6.43
N ARG A 83 -7.11 -18.56 7.19
CA ARG A 83 -7.82 -18.77 8.46
C ARG A 83 -9.14 -19.51 8.28
N ASP A 84 -9.95 -19.13 7.30
CA ASP A 84 -11.22 -19.80 7.00
C ASP A 84 -11.00 -21.26 6.59
N THR A 85 -9.92 -21.52 5.86
CA THR A 85 -9.51 -22.87 5.47
C THR A 85 -9.08 -23.69 6.69
N GLU A 86 -8.34 -23.09 7.64
CA GLU A 86 -7.94 -23.76 8.89
C GLU A 86 -9.16 -24.20 9.71
N VAL A 87 -10.11 -23.29 9.92
CA VAL A 87 -11.35 -23.56 10.66
C VAL A 87 -12.18 -24.65 9.96
N ALA A 88 -12.27 -24.61 8.64
CA ALA A 88 -12.98 -25.64 7.88
C ALA A 88 -12.33 -27.02 8.01
N ILE A 89 -11.00 -27.10 8.01
CA ILE A 89 -10.26 -28.35 8.20
C ILE A 89 -10.48 -28.89 9.63
N GLU A 90 -10.38 -28.03 10.65
CA GLU A 90 -10.62 -28.41 12.05
C GLU A 90 -12.03 -28.98 12.22
N HIS A 91 -13.04 -28.32 11.64
CA HIS A 91 -14.42 -28.78 11.67
C HIS A 91 -14.62 -30.14 10.99
N VAL A 92 -13.95 -30.38 9.84
CA VAL A 92 -13.99 -31.69 9.16
C VAL A 92 -13.32 -32.78 9.99
N ILE A 93 -12.21 -32.48 10.66
CA ILE A 93 -11.51 -33.41 11.54
C ILE A 93 -12.39 -33.78 12.75
N GLU A 94 -13.03 -32.79 13.38
CA GLU A 94 -13.97 -33.00 14.48
C GLU A 94 -15.15 -33.90 14.07
N GLN A 95 -15.72 -33.69 12.88
CA GLN A 95 -16.79 -34.55 12.37
C GLN A 95 -16.31 -35.97 12.01
N ALA A 96 -15.06 -36.13 11.62
CA ALA A 96 -14.49 -37.42 11.21
C ALA A 96 -14.10 -38.32 12.41
N ILE A 97 -13.94 -37.76 13.62
CA ILE A 97 -13.59 -38.51 14.84
C ILE A 97 -14.68 -38.31 15.92
N PRO A 98 -15.85 -38.95 15.79
CA PRO A 98 -17.00 -38.69 16.66
C PRO A 98 -16.91 -39.28 18.09
N TRP A 99 -15.77 -39.83 18.51
CA TRP A 99 -15.60 -40.52 19.80
C TRP A 99 -14.43 -40.01 20.66
N ARG A 100 -13.91 -38.83 20.34
CA ARG A 100 -13.02 -38.09 21.23
C ARG A 100 -13.80 -36.94 21.84
#